data_AF-A0A3D0P9X4-F1
#
_entry.id   AF-A0A3D0P9X4-F1
#
_cell.length_a   1.000
_cell.length_b   1.000
_cell.length_c   1.000
_cell.angle_alpha   90.00
_cell.angle_beta   90.00
_cell.angle_gamma   90.00
#
_symmetry.space_group_name_H-M   'P 1'
#
loop_
_entity.id
_entity.type
_entity.pdbx_description
1 polymer ?
#
loop_
_entity_poly.entity_id
_entity_poly.type
_entity_poly.pdbx_seq_one_letter_code
_entity_poly.pdbx_strand_id
1 'polypeptide(L)'
;MLSLLGIIAIVIFAIHTFRSANSNGRNGGLWAFISVAVGIALQWVVPLVASMVIAIFYIASGSNIDTIEQDIMWPAVVISFAGLGLSFLGMWLVLRHVSQIPDEEPLTASGPPPPPVFGDSLSFRAEEPHEVAPRPKPEGADLPPNRD
;
A
#
# COMPACT_ATOMS: atom_id res chain seq x y z
N MET A 1 -3.26 29.85 -7.33
CA MET A 1 -3.71 28.94 -8.41
C MET A 1 -2.95 27.61 -8.41
N LEU A 2 -1.60 27.61 -8.37
CA LEU A 2 -0.82 26.35 -8.33
C LEU A 2 -1.14 25.44 -7.14
N SER A 3 -1.37 26.01 -5.96
CA SER A 3 -1.71 25.24 -4.75
C SER A 3 -2.99 24.41 -4.89
N LEU A 4 -4.02 24.95 -5.58
CA LEU A 4 -5.26 24.22 -5.82
C LEU A 4 -5.04 23.00 -6.73
N LEU A 5 -4.29 23.19 -7.82
CA LEU A 5 -3.91 22.10 -8.73
C LEU A 5 -3.04 21.04 -8.01
N GLY A 6 -2.16 21.48 -7.11
CA GLY A 6 -1.35 20.61 -6.28
C GLY A 6 -2.18 19.70 -5.37
N ILE A 7 -3.20 20.25 -4.71
CA ILE A 7 -4.13 19.49 -3.87
C ILE A 7 -4.91 18.46 -4.71
N ILE A 8 -5.44 18.88 -5.86
CA ILE A 8 -6.17 17.97 -6.78
C ILE A 8 -5.26 16.82 -7.21
N ALA A 9 -4.01 17.10 -7.59
CA ALA A 9 -3.04 16.09 -7.96
C ALA A 9 -2.79 15.10 -6.81
N ILE A 10 -2.59 15.59 -5.58
CA ILE A 10 -2.40 14.72 -4.40
C ILE A 10 -3.57 13.76 -4.23
N VAL A 11 -4.81 14.24 -4.35
CA VAL A 11 -6.01 13.41 -4.21
C VAL A 11 -6.08 12.33 -5.29
N ILE A 12 -5.89 12.69 -6.56
CA ILE A 12 -5.90 11.74 -7.69
C ILE A 12 -4.85 10.65 -7.46
N PHE A 13 -3.65 11.05 -7.05
CA PHE A 13 -2.57 10.11 -6.82
C PHE A 13 -2.76 9.24 -5.58
N ALA A 14 -3.35 9.76 -4.51
CA ALA A 14 -3.71 8.97 -3.34
C ALA A 14 -4.72 7.87 -3.71
N ILE A 15 -5.73 8.20 -4.53
CA ILE A 15 -6.72 7.23 -5.06
C ILE A 15 -6.02 6.18 -5.94
N HIS A 16 -5.13 6.62 -6.83
CA HIS A 16 -4.41 5.71 -7.71
C HIS A 16 -3.51 4.75 -6.93
N THR A 17 -2.79 5.27 -5.93
CA THR A 17 -1.94 4.48 -5.03
C THR A 17 -2.76 3.51 -4.19
N PHE A 18 -3.92 3.94 -3.69
CA PHE A 18 -4.86 3.06 -2.98
C PHE A 18 -5.28 1.87 -3.86
N ARG A 19 -5.76 2.15 -5.08
CA ARG A 19 -6.23 1.10 -6.01
C ARG A 19 -5.10 0.14 -6.37
N SER A 20 -3.91 0.68 -6.66
CA SER A 20 -2.73 -0.12 -7.01
C SER A 20 -2.22 -0.98 -5.84
N ALA A 21 -2.23 -0.46 -4.62
CA ALA A 21 -1.80 -1.23 -3.45
C ALA A 21 -2.82 -2.33 -3.10
N ASN A 22 -4.12 -2.03 -3.23
CA ASN A 22 -5.19 -2.99 -2.97
C ASN A 22 -5.23 -4.12 -4.02
N SER A 23 -4.93 -3.84 -5.29
CA SER A 23 -4.79 -4.88 -6.32
C SER A 23 -3.58 -5.79 -6.10
N ASN A 24 -2.57 -5.31 -5.37
CA ASN A 24 -1.33 -6.02 -5.09
C ASN A 24 -1.35 -6.73 -3.71
N GLY A 25 -2.54 -6.92 -3.10
CA GLY A 25 -2.67 -7.60 -1.79
C GLY A 25 -2.07 -6.86 -0.60
N ARG A 26 -1.68 -5.59 -0.76
CA ARG A 26 -1.10 -4.75 0.30
C ARG A 26 -2.17 -3.90 0.98
N ASN A 27 -1.86 -3.38 2.17
CA ASN A 27 -2.76 -2.45 2.88
C ASN A 27 -2.88 -1.12 2.12
N GLY A 28 -3.92 -1.01 1.29
CA GLY A 28 -4.16 0.15 0.43
C GLY A 28 -4.31 1.46 1.20
N GLY A 29 -4.92 1.42 2.39
CA GLY A 29 -5.10 2.60 3.23
C GLY A 29 -3.78 3.20 3.71
N LEU A 30 -2.84 2.36 4.14
CA LEU A 30 -1.51 2.81 4.58
C LEU A 30 -0.73 3.47 3.43
N TRP A 31 -0.75 2.86 2.24
CA TRP A 31 -0.04 3.40 1.07
C TRP A 31 -0.66 4.70 0.55
N ALA A 32 -1.98 4.84 0.62
CA ALA A 32 -2.66 6.09 0.31
C ALA A 32 -2.25 7.21 1.27
N PHE A 33 -2.20 6.93 2.58
CA PHE A 33 -1.76 7.90 3.58
C PHE A 33 -0.30 8.34 3.35
N ILE A 34 0.61 7.39 3.08
CA ILE A 34 2.00 7.69 2.75
C ILE A 34 2.09 8.58 1.51
N SER A 35 1.31 8.28 0.46
CA SER A 35 1.27 9.09 -0.77
C SER A 35 0.81 10.53 -0.49
N VAL A 36 -0.18 10.73 0.36
CA VAL A 36 -0.63 12.08 0.77
C VAL A 36 0.45 12.79 1.56
N ALA A 37 1.06 12.12 2.53
CA ALA A 37 2.13 12.69 3.35
C ALA A 37 3.32 13.14 2.50
N VAL A 38 3.73 12.32 1.52
CA VAL A 38 4.79 12.66 0.56
C VAL A 38 4.37 13.85 -0.32
N GLY A 39 3.13 13.86 -0.81
CA GLY A 39 2.60 14.97 -1.61
C GLY A 39 2.64 16.30 -0.87
N ILE A 40 2.20 16.32 0.40
CA ILE A 40 2.24 17.50 1.26
C ILE A 40 3.70 17.91 1.54
N ALA A 41 4.56 16.96 1.89
CA ALA A 41 5.97 17.24 2.16
C ALA A 41 6.65 17.90 0.95
N LEU A 42 6.44 17.35 -0.25
CA LEU A 42 7.04 17.90 -1.47
C LEU A 42 6.48 19.27 -1.86
N GLN A 43 5.18 19.53 -1.66
CA GLN A 43 4.58 20.80 -2.05
C GLN A 43 4.82 21.94 -1.05
N TRP A 44 5.04 21.63 0.23
CA TRP A 44 5.18 22.66 1.27
C TRP A 44 6.59 22.74 1.85
N VAL A 45 7.21 21.60 2.16
CA VAL A 45 8.52 21.58 2.82
C VAL A 45 9.61 21.96 1.83
N VAL A 46 9.59 21.41 0.62
CA VAL A 46 10.66 21.69 -0.38
C VAL A 46 10.70 23.17 -0.78
N PRO A 47 9.59 23.84 -1.13
CA PRO A 47 9.65 25.26 -1.49
C PRO A 47 10.05 26.15 -0.31
N LEU A 48 9.65 25.79 0.92
CA LEU A 48 10.00 26.55 2.13
C LEU A 48 11.50 26.42 2.45
N VAL A 49 12.05 25.21 2.38
CA VAL A 49 13.50 25.01 2.58
C VAL A 49 14.29 25.69 1.47
N ALA A 50 13.87 25.56 0.22
CA ALA A 50 14.53 26.19 -0.92
C ALA A 50 14.49 27.73 -0.83
N SER A 51 13.36 28.32 -0.45
CA SER A 51 13.24 29.77 -0.28
C SER A 51 14.10 30.27 0.88
N MET A 52 14.18 29.50 1.98
CA MET A 52 15.05 29.83 3.11
C MET A 52 16.53 29.83 2.73
N VAL A 53 17.00 28.84 1.97
CA VAL A 53 18.39 28.78 1.50
C VAL A 53 18.73 29.98 0.60
N ILE A 54 17.83 30.36 -0.31
CA ILE A 54 18.03 31.52 -1.19
C ILE A 54 18.05 32.82 -0.39
N ALA A 55 17.13 32.99 0.56
CA ALA A 55 17.10 34.17 1.40
C ALA A 55 18.41 34.34 2.19
N ILE A 56 18.92 33.27 2.78
CA ILE A 56 20.21 33.28 3.50
C ILE A 56 21.35 33.65 2.55
N PHE A 57 21.37 33.10 1.33
CA PHE A 57 22.40 33.40 0.34
C PHE A 57 22.42 34.89 -0.04
N TYR A 58 21.27 35.51 -0.28
CA TYR A 58 21.19 36.93 -0.61
C TYR A 58 21.59 37.85 0.54
N ILE A 59 21.19 37.52 1.78
CA ILE A 59 21.64 38.25 2.97
C ILE A 59 23.15 38.14 3.14
N ALA A 60 23.72 36.94 2.95
CA ALA A 60 25.16 36.71 3.05
C ALA A 60 25.96 37.42 1.93
N SER A 61 25.33 37.67 0.79
CA SER A 61 25.94 38.37 -0.36
C SER A 61 25.99 39.89 -0.20
N GLY A 62 25.38 40.45 0.86
CA GLY A 62 25.34 41.88 1.11
C GLY A 62 24.40 42.66 0.20
N SER A 63 23.43 41.99 -0.43
CA SER A 63 22.45 42.63 -1.30
C SER A 63 21.48 43.52 -0.50
N ASN A 64 21.09 44.65 -1.09
CA ASN A 64 20.11 45.56 -0.47
C ASN A 64 18.71 44.94 -0.49
N ILE A 65 17.94 45.16 0.58
CA ILE A 65 16.61 44.56 0.78
C ILE A 65 15.64 44.84 -0.39
N ASP A 66 15.74 46.02 -1.01
CA ASP A 66 14.87 46.40 -2.13
C ASP A 66 15.20 45.68 -3.45
N THR A 67 16.45 45.25 -3.64
CA THR A 67 16.85 44.44 -4.82
C THR A 67 16.53 42.96 -4.64
N ILE A 68 16.49 42.51 -3.39
CA ILE A 68 16.18 41.13 -3.04
C ILE A 68 14.75 40.74 -3.44
N GLU A 69 13.77 41.63 -3.31
CA GLU A 69 12.38 41.30 -3.62
C GLU A 69 12.15 41.07 -5.13
N GLN A 70 12.78 41.90 -5.97
CA GLN A 70 12.69 41.79 -7.42
C GLN A 70 13.49 40.59 -7.96
N ASP A 71 14.65 40.31 -7.37
CA ASP A 71 15.51 39.19 -7.78
C ASP A 71 15.05 37.83 -7.25
N ILE A 72 14.23 37.78 -6.20
CA ILE A 72 13.65 36.53 -5.66
C ILE A 72 12.48 36.02 -6.49
N MET A 73 11.75 36.89 -7.19
CA MET A 73 10.53 36.50 -7.90
C MET A 73 10.80 35.45 -8.98
N TRP A 74 11.88 35.61 -9.75
CA TRP A 74 12.25 34.67 -10.82
C TRP A 74 12.71 33.29 -10.30
N PRO A 75 13.65 33.22 -9.34
CA PRO A 75 14.03 31.97 -8.68
C PRO A 75 12.84 31.24 -8.04
N ALA A 76 11.92 31.96 -7.40
CA ALA A 76 10.73 31.34 -6.79
C ALA A 76 9.84 30.63 -7.82
N VAL A 77 9.69 31.19 -9.02
CA VAL A 77 8.96 30.55 -10.12
C VAL A 77 9.70 29.29 -10.59
N VAL A 78 11.03 29.36 -10.78
CA VAL A 78 11.85 28.21 -11.20
C VAL A 78 11.77 27.07 -10.18
N ILE A 79 11.85 27.38 -8.88
CA ILE A 79 11.71 26.40 -7.79
C ILE A 79 10.31 25.79 -7.79
N SER A 80 9.28 26.57 -8.09
CA SER A 80 7.91 26.06 -8.18
C SER A 80 7.77 25.02 -9.30
N PHE A 81 8.35 25.28 -10.48
CA PHE A 81 8.41 24.31 -11.57
C PHE A 81 9.28 23.10 -11.24
N ALA A 82 10.42 23.30 -10.59
CA ALA A 82 11.29 22.22 -10.13
C ALA A 82 10.58 21.33 -9.10
N GLY A 83 9.85 21.92 -8.15
CA GLY A 83 9.05 21.21 -7.16
C GLY A 83 7.90 20.41 -7.80
N LEU A 84 7.28 20.97 -8.84
CA LEU A 84 6.28 20.26 -9.64
C LEU A 84 6.89 19.04 -10.35
N GLY A 85 8.08 19.19 -10.95
CA GLY A 85 8.85 18.08 -11.53
C GLY A 85 9.25 17.02 -10.49
N LEU A 86 9.71 17.45 -9.32
CA LEU A 86 10.07 16.56 -8.22
C LEU A 86 8.85 15.79 -7.69
N SER A 87 7.68 16.43 -7.69
CA SER A 87 6.41 15.78 -7.32
C SER A 87 6.04 14.68 -8.31
N PHE A 88 6.22 14.89 -9.61
CA PHE A 88 6.05 13.83 -10.61
C PHE A 88 7.07 12.70 -10.43
N LEU A 89 8.34 13.05 -10.18
CA LEU A 89 9.41 12.06 -9.99
C LEU A 89 9.21 11.21 -8.73
N GLY A 90 8.84 11.84 -7.60
CA GLY A 90 8.55 11.15 -6.35
C GLY A 90 7.34 10.23 -6.48
N MET A 91 6.31 10.67 -7.19
CA MET A 91 5.14 9.87 -7.47
C MET A 91 5.45 8.67 -8.39
N TRP A 92 6.30 8.88 -9.41
CA TRP A 92 6.80 7.80 -10.25
C TRP A 92 7.61 6.78 -9.45
N LEU A 93 8.44 7.23 -8.48
CA LEU A 93 9.16 6.35 -7.57
C LEU A 93 8.23 5.55 -6.66
N VAL A 94 7.21 6.18 -6.08
CA VAL A 94 6.20 5.47 -5.26
C VAL A 94 5.48 4.42 -6.08
N LEU A 95 5.02 4.76 -7.29
CA LEU A 95 4.40 3.82 -8.21
C LEU A 95 5.33 2.65 -8.55
N ARG A 96 6.59 2.94 -8.87
CA ARG A 96 7.60 1.92 -9.17
C ARG A 96 7.84 0.99 -7.99
N HIS A 97 7.85 1.51 -6.77
CA HIS A 97 8.08 0.72 -5.56
C HIS A 97 6.85 -0.09 -5.13
N VAL A 98 5.65 0.44 -5.36
CA VAL A 98 4.39 -0.31 -5.17
C VAL A 98 4.21 -1.40 -6.22
N SER A 99 4.70 -1.19 -7.45
CA SER A 99 4.67 -2.17 -8.55
C SER A 99 5.77 -3.22 -8.47
N GLN A 100 6.82 -3.01 -7.67
CA GLN A 100 7.78 -4.06 -7.36
C GLN A 100 7.08 -5.08 -6.46
N ILE A 101 6.51 -6.09 -7.12
CA ILE A 101 6.10 -7.36 -6.53
C ILE A 101 7.32 -7.85 -5.73
N PRO A 102 7.25 -7.98 -4.40
CA PRO A 102 8.11 -8.96 -3.76
C PRO A 102 7.67 -10.26 -4.42
N ASP A 103 8.53 -10.84 -5.25
CA ASP A 103 8.43 -12.25 -5.55
C ASP A 103 8.34 -12.89 -4.17
N GLU A 104 7.14 -13.30 -3.78
CA GLU A 104 7.02 -14.27 -2.71
C GLU A 104 8.00 -15.35 -3.14
N GLU A 105 9.05 -15.59 -2.33
CA GLU A 105 9.73 -16.88 -2.41
C GLU A 105 8.60 -17.90 -2.52
N PRO A 106 8.54 -18.72 -3.58
CA PRO A 106 7.50 -19.71 -3.72
C PRO A 106 7.76 -20.77 -2.63
N LEU A 107 7.39 -20.46 -1.40
CA LEU A 107 7.23 -21.42 -0.34
C LEU A 107 5.97 -22.20 -0.72
N THR A 108 6.23 -23.24 -1.53
CA THR A 108 5.35 -24.38 -1.85
C THR A 108 4.27 -24.18 -2.92
N ALA A 109 4.69 -23.87 -4.15
CA ALA A 109 3.98 -24.39 -5.32
C ALA A 109 4.38 -25.87 -5.56
N SER A 110 3.97 -26.77 -4.65
CA SER A 110 4.10 -28.21 -4.86
C SER A 110 2.81 -28.76 -5.46
N GLY A 111 2.78 -28.84 -6.79
CA GLY A 111 1.89 -29.76 -7.51
C GLY A 111 1.09 -29.09 -8.63
N PRO A 112 1.14 -29.62 -9.88
CA PRO A 112 0.18 -29.26 -10.90
C PRO A 112 -1.25 -29.59 -10.42
N PRO A 113 -2.28 -28.83 -10.86
CA PRO A 113 -3.65 -29.06 -10.45
C PRO A 113 -4.06 -30.52 -10.75
N PRO A 114 -4.73 -31.20 -9.81
CA PRO A 114 -5.15 -32.58 -10.00
C PRO A 114 -6.07 -32.68 -11.23
N PRO A 115 -5.92 -33.73 -12.06
CA PRO A 115 -6.72 -33.89 -13.26
C PRO A 115 -8.21 -34.01 -12.93
N PRO A 116 -9.10 -33.52 -13.80
CA PRO A 116 -10.55 -33.63 -13.64
C PRO A 116 -10.95 -35.12 -13.63
N VAL A 117 -11.53 -35.57 -12.52
CA VAL A 117 -12.12 -36.90 -12.42
C VAL A 117 -13.45 -36.87 -13.16
N PHE A 118 -13.45 -37.36 -14.42
CA PHE A 118 -14.68 -37.65 -15.15
C PHE A 118 -15.27 -38.95 -14.59
N GLY A 119 -16.58 -38.94 -14.32
CA GLY A 119 -17.23 -39.82 -13.36
C GLY A 119 -17.18 -41.31 -13.64
N ASP A 120 -16.89 -42.08 -12.59
CA ASP A 120 -17.10 -43.53 -12.46
C ASP A 120 -18.11 -43.81 -11.33
N SER A 121 -19.31 -43.23 -11.42
CA SER A 121 -20.42 -43.57 -10.52
C SER A 121 -21.69 -43.91 -11.31
N LEU A 122 -21.52 -44.80 -12.28
CA LEU A 122 -22.59 -45.60 -12.86
C LEU A 122 -22.16 -47.07 -12.88
N SER A 123 -21.98 -47.66 -11.68
CA SER A 123 -22.14 -49.11 -11.53
C SER A 123 -23.34 -49.39 -10.64
N PHE A 124 -24.44 -49.63 -11.33
CA PHE A 124 -25.65 -50.27 -10.85
C PHE A 124 -25.28 -51.63 -10.25
N ARG A 125 -25.52 -51.85 -8.95
CA ARG A 125 -25.77 -53.22 -8.44
C ARG A 125 -26.77 -53.18 -7.30
N ALA A 126 -27.85 -53.91 -7.55
CA ALA A 126 -29.06 -54.04 -6.76
C ALA A 126 -28.89 -55.05 -5.60
N GLU A 127 -29.81 -54.93 -4.63
CA GLU A 127 -30.32 -55.94 -3.68
C GLU A 127 -29.34 -56.52 -2.63
N GLU A 128 -29.67 -56.81 -1.36
CA GLU A 128 -30.80 -56.53 -0.44
C GLU A 128 -30.34 -57.05 0.98
N PRO A 129 -31.18 -57.43 1.98
CA PRO A 129 -31.41 -56.78 3.28
C PRO A 129 -30.85 -57.50 4.53
N HIS A 130 -31.14 -56.93 5.72
CA HIS A 130 -30.95 -57.43 7.11
C HIS A 130 -29.52 -57.27 7.69
N GLU A 131 -29.32 -56.72 8.89
CA GLU A 131 -29.77 -57.26 10.18
C GLU A 131 -29.83 -56.17 11.28
N VAL A 132 -30.73 -56.36 12.24
CA VAL A 132 -31.15 -55.41 13.28
C VAL A 132 -30.42 -55.66 14.61
N ALA A 133 -29.84 -54.58 15.17
CA ALA A 133 -29.58 -54.29 16.61
C ALA A 133 -28.49 -55.13 17.36
N PRO A 134 -28.01 -54.72 18.57
CA PRO A 134 -28.44 -53.61 19.43
C PRO A 134 -27.32 -52.68 19.97
N ARG A 135 -27.71 -51.54 20.53
CA ARG A 135 -26.87 -50.75 21.46
C ARG A 135 -26.82 -51.43 22.84
N PRO A 136 -25.68 -51.38 23.54
CA PRO A 136 -25.67 -51.33 25.00
C PRO A 136 -25.42 -49.89 25.48
N LYS A 137 -26.16 -49.49 26.52
CA LYS A 137 -26.02 -48.24 27.31
C LYS A 137 -25.27 -48.59 28.63
N PRO A 138 -25.11 -47.69 29.63
CA PRO A 138 -23.83 -47.30 30.23
C PRO A 138 -23.67 -47.74 31.70
N GLU A 139 -22.45 -47.86 32.22
CA GLU A 139 -22.12 -47.86 33.66
C GLU A 139 -20.58 -47.93 33.72
N GLY A 140 -19.85 -47.01 34.34
CA GLY A 140 -19.97 -46.56 35.72
C GLY A 140 -18.76 -47.15 36.47
N ALA A 141 -17.91 -46.30 37.05
CA ALA A 141 -16.78 -46.56 37.97
C ALA A 141 -15.52 -45.84 37.47
N ASP A 142 -14.74 -45.11 38.24
CA ASP A 142 -14.79 -44.71 39.63
C ASP A 142 -13.74 -43.58 39.73
N LEU A 143 -14.09 -42.48 40.39
CA LEU A 143 -13.08 -41.58 40.96
C LEU A 143 -12.37 -42.32 42.10
N PRO A 144 -11.11 -41.98 42.37
CA PRO A 144 -10.81 -41.61 43.75
C PRO A 144 -10.17 -40.21 43.85
N PRO A 145 -10.15 -39.66 45.08
CA PRO A 145 -10.22 -38.23 45.32
C PRO A 145 -8.84 -37.61 45.54
N ASN A 146 -8.80 -36.30 45.29
CA ASN A 146 -8.18 -35.25 46.09
C ASN A 146 -7.09 -35.66 47.11
N ARG A 147 -5.88 -35.10 46.96
CA ARG A 147 -4.99 -34.77 48.07
C ARG A 147 -4.30 -33.43 47.79
N ASP A 148 -4.80 -32.46 48.53
CA ASP A 148 -4.17 -31.28 49.15
C ASP A 148 -3.32 -30.32 48.29
#